data_AF-A0A833ARH7-F1
#
_entry.id   AF-A0A833ARH7-F1
#
_cell.length_a   1.000
_cell.length_b   1.000
_cell.length_c   1.000
_cell.angle_alpha   90.00
_cell.angle_beta   90.00
_cell.angle_gamma   90.00
#
_symmetry.space_group_name_H-M   'P 1'
#
loop_
_entity.id
_entity.type
_entity.pdbx_description
1 polymer ?
#
loop_
_entity_poly.entity_id
_entity_poly.type
_entity_poly.pdbx_seq_one_letter_code
_entity_poly.pdbx_strand_id
1 'polypeptide(L)'
;KGLKIWIWCLLKATHKHQSFLIGRTKVELQPGEFICGSNKAATELGVAKTTFWNWLNFLEQEGKVELKKNAKFTLVYIKNWERYQHVWDAGGTVSRTQVERWVGTYNKANNTDNVKNDSCNVEKFKKLEPQPEPFVIYQGKRITNIAELIQLKKEGKIYYDSKNEKWYPQE
;
A
#
# COMPACT_ATOMS: atom_id res chain seq x y z
N LYS A 1 8.22 -9.09 19.03
CA LYS A 1 9.10 -9.04 17.82
C LYS A 1 8.58 -9.91 16.68
N GLY A 2 8.14 -11.16 16.92
CA GLY A 2 7.57 -12.02 15.87
C GLY A 2 6.36 -11.45 15.12
N LEU A 3 5.36 -10.90 15.84
CA LEU A 3 4.19 -10.27 15.21
C LEU A 3 4.56 -9.14 14.26
N LYS A 4 5.53 -8.30 14.65
CA LYS A 4 6.05 -7.19 13.83
C LYS A 4 6.59 -7.70 12.49
N ILE A 5 7.35 -8.79 12.51
CA ILE A 5 7.93 -9.40 11.31
C ILE A 5 6.84 -10.04 10.45
N TRP A 6 5.88 -10.73 11.08
CA TRP A 6 4.76 -11.34 10.37
C TRP A 6 3.90 -10.33 9.61
N ILE A 7 3.50 -9.24 10.28
CA ILE A 7 2.75 -8.14 9.65
C ILE A 7 3.56 -7.53 8.50
N TRP A 8 4.86 -7.35 8.68
CA TRP A 8 5.73 -6.83 7.62
C TRP A 8 5.80 -7.75 6.41
N CYS A 9 5.85 -9.07 6.59
CA CYS A 9 5.78 -10.01 5.47
C CYS A 9 4.48 -9.82 4.69
N LEU A 10 3.33 -9.75 5.37
CA LEU A 10 2.02 -9.55 4.74
C LEU A 10 1.95 -8.24 3.95
N LEU A 11 2.53 -7.16 4.48
CA LEU A 11 2.58 -5.85 3.81
C LEU A 11 3.54 -5.81 2.61
N LYS A 12 4.57 -6.65 2.61
CA LYS A 12 5.57 -6.71 1.52
C LYS A 12 5.17 -7.62 0.37
N ALA A 13 4.32 -8.60 0.64
CA ALA A 13 3.79 -9.50 -0.39
C ALA A 13 3.12 -8.70 -1.51
N THR A 14 3.40 -9.08 -2.76
CA THR A 14 2.78 -8.42 -3.91
C THR A 14 1.30 -8.82 -4.00
N HIS A 15 0.45 -7.88 -4.43
CA HIS A 15 -0.98 -8.14 -4.61
C HIS A 15 -1.36 -8.57 -6.04
N LYS A 16 -0.44 -8.41 -6.99
CA LYS A 16 -0.63 -8.71 -8.41
C LYS A 16 0.67 -9.30 -8.95
N HIS A 17 0.55 -10.03 -10.05
CA HIS A 17 1.71 -10.50 -10.79
C HIS A 17 2.59 -9.31 -11.21
N GLN A 18 3.86 -9.33 -10.83
CA GLN A 18 4.79 -8.24 -11.14
C GLN A 18 6.18 -8.78 -11.46
N SER A 19 6.79 -8.25 -12.51
CA SER A 19 8.17 -8.55 -12.86
C SER A 19 9.14 -7.53 -12.26
N PHE A 20 10.23 -8.03 -11.70
CA PHE A 20 11.30 -7.24 -11.11
C PHE A 20 12.62 -7.61 -11.77
N LEU A 21 13.45 -6.60 -12.04
CA LEU A 21 14.81 -6.80 -12.51
C LEU A 21 15.77 -6.71 -11.31
N ILE A 22 16.48 -7.80 -11.02
CA ILE A 22 17.48 -7.85 -9.94
C ILE A 22 18.84 -8.16 -10.54
N GLY A 23 19.68 -7.13 -10.59
CA GLY A 23 20.95 -7.19 -11.30
C GLY A 23 20.73 -7.40 -12.80
N ARG A 24 20.97 -8.62 -13.27
CA ARG A 24 20.81 -9.03 -14.68
C ARG A 24 19.77 -10.12 -14.87
N THR A 25 18.99 -10.42 -13.83
CA THR A 25 18.00 -11.50 -13.84
C THR A 25 16.62 -10.89 -13.71
N LYS A 26 15.72 -11.24 -14.63
CA LYS A 26 14.30 -10.95 -14.51
C LYS A 26 13.67 -11.98 -13.57
N VAL A 27 13.02 -11.51 -12.52
CA VAL A 27 12.30 -12.34 -11.55
C VAL A 27 10.83 -11.98 -11.65
N GLU A 28 9.99 -12.99 -11.87
CA GLU A 28 8.55 -12.83 -11.92
C GLU A 28 7.98 -13.23 -10.57
N LEU A 29 7.19 -12.35 -9.96
CA LEU A 29 6.57 -12.57 -8.65
C LEU A 29 5.09 -12.79 -8.82
N GLN A 30 4.60 -13.88 -8.24
CA GLN A 30 3.18 -14.16 -8.12
C GLN A 30 2.57 -13.41 -6.92
N PRO A 31 1.24 -13.20 -6.89
CA PRO A 31 0.58 -12.66 -5.71
C PRO A 31 0.90 -13.47 -4.45
N GLY A 32 1.18 -12.79 -3.35
CA GLY A 32 1.61 -13.43 -2.10
C GLY A 32 3.11 -13.72 -2.01
N GLU A 33 3.88 -13.45 -3.07
CA GLU A 33 5.34 -13.56 -3.06
C GLU A 33 6.00 -12.19 -2.88
N PHE A 34 7.17 -12.19 -2.26
CA PHE A 34 8.04 -11.03 -2.25
C PHE A 34 9.50 -11.43 -2.13
N ILE A 35 10.37 -10.49 -2.51
CA ILE A 35 11.81 -10.66 -2.45
C ILE A 35 12.34 -9.94 -1.22
N CYS A 36 13.07 -10.67 -0.39
CA CYS A 36 13.62 -10.14 0.84
C CYS A 36 15.15 -10.21 0.86
N GLY A 37 15.73 -9.18 1.48
CA GLY A 37 17.15 -9.11 1.81
C GLY A 37 17.31 -8.73 3.26
N SER A 38 18.22 -9.41 3.97
CA SER A 38 18.39 -9.28 5.42
C SER A 38 18.74 -7.86 5.86
N ASN A 39 19.60 -7.17 5.10
CA ASN A 39 19.98 -5.79 5.37
C ASN A 39 18.78 -4.85 5.29
N LYS A 40 18.00 -4.95 4.22
CA LYS A 40 16.83 -4.08 3.99
C LYS A 40 15.74 -4.35 5.03
N ALA A 41 15.44 -5.61 5.31
CA ALA A 41 14.47 -5.99 6.33
C ALA A 41 14.88 -5.49 7.72
N ALA A 42 16.15 -5.65 8.10
CA ALA A 42 16.67 -5.17 9.37
C ALA A 42 16.55 -3.65 9.53
N THR A 43 16.87 -2.88 8.48
CA THR A 43 16.72 -1.42 8.48
C THR A 43 15.27 -0.98 8.57
N GLU A 44 14.38 -1.56 7.75
CA GLU A 44 12.96 -1.18 7.75
C GLU A 44 12.26 -1.54 9.07
N LEU A 45 12.64 -2.66 9.70
CA LEU A 45 12.03 -3.13 10.94
C LEU A 45 12.74 -2.65 12.20
N GLY A 46 13.95 -2.09 12.10
CA GLY A 46 14.79 -1.77 13.26
C GLY A 46 15.09 -3.01 14.12
N VAL A 47 15.34 -4.15 13.49
CA VAL A 47 15.68 -5.42 14.18
C VAL A 47 17.02 -5.96 13.71
N ALA A 48 17.74 -6.68 14.57
CA ALA A 48 18.96 -7.35 14.17
C ALA A 48 18.69 -8.39 13.05
N LYS A 49 19.61 -8.51 12.10
CA LYS A 49 19.51 -9.45 10.97
C LYS A 49 19.29 -10.90 11.43
N THR A 50 20.00 -11.31 12.48
CA THR A 50 19.86 -12.63 13.10
C THR A 50 18.46 -12.84 13.67
N THR A 51 17.93 -11.84 14.37
CA THR A 51 16.56 -11.89 14.89
C THR A 51 15.54 -12.02 13.76
N PHE A 52 15.70 -11.26 12.68
CA PHE A 52 14.82 -11.38 11.50
C PHE A 52 14.81 -12.80 10.94
N TRP A 53 15.98 -13.39 10.69
CA TRP A 53 16.07 -14.75 10.15
C TRP A 53 15.55 -15.82 11.12
N ASN A 54 15.81 -15.68 12.42
CA ASN A 54 15.29 -16.63 13.42
C ASN A 54 13.76 -16.67 13.38
N TRP A 55 13.12 -15.50 13.30
CA TRP A 55 11.67 -15.43 13.17
C TRP A 55 11.16 -15.91 11.81
N LEU A 56 11.88 -15.61 10.72
CA LEU A 56 11.49 -16.07 9.38
C LEU A 56 11.52 -17.60 9.28
N ASN A 57 12.59 -18.23 9.80
CA ASN A 57 12.73 -19.68 9.88
C ASN A 57 11.66 -20.31 10.79
N PHE A 58 11.35 -19.66 11.91
CA PHE A 58 10.25 -20.09 12.79
C PHE A 58 8.89 -20.06 12.04
N LEU A 59 8.62 -19.01 11.27
CA LEU A 59 7.39 -18.93 10.46
C LEU A 59 7.34 -19.99 9.35
N GLU A 60 8.50 -20.37 8.80
CA GLU A 60 8.61 -21.45 7.82
C GLU A 60 8.30 -22.81 8.46
N GLN A 61 8.84 -23.08 9.65
CA GLN A 61 8.54 -24.29 10.43
C GLN A 61 7.06 -24.41 10.81
N GLU A 62 6.43 -23.29 11.17
CA GLU A 62 5.00 -23.19 11.44
C GLU A 62 4.13 -23.29 10.17
N GLY A 63 4.74 -23.42 8.98
CA GLY A 63 4.04 -23.53 7.71
C GLY A 63 3.32 -22.26 7.28
N LYS A 64 3.68 -21.10 7.82
CA LYS A 64 3.07 -19.80 7.46
C LYS A 64 3.70 -19.19 6.22
N VAL A 65 4.99 -19.42 6.02
CA VAL A 65 5.75 -18.97 4.84
C VAL A 65 6.54 -20.12 4.24
N GLU A 66 6.97 -19.95 3.00
CA GLU A 66 7.93 -20.81 2.31
C GLU A 66 9.10 -19.95 1.81
N LEU A 67 10.34 -20.38 2.08
CA LEU A 67 11.54 -19.64 1.72
C LEU A 67 12.31 -20.33 0.60
N LYS A 68 12.42 -19.67 -0.55
CA LYS A 68 13.28 -20.09 -1.66
C LYS A 68 14.54 -19.24 -1.67
N LYS A 69 15.64 -19.82 -1.19
CA LYS A 69 16.94 -19.15 -1.07
C LYS A 69 17.66 -19.17 -2.42
N ASN A 70 18.02 -17.99 -2.92
CA ASN A 70 18.95 -17.82 -4.03
C ASN A 70 20.22 -17.13 -3.54
N ALA A 71 21.32 -17.26 -4.29
CA ALA A 71 22.61 -16.65 -3.92
C ALA A 71 22.54 -15.12 -3.70
N LYS A 72 21.61 -14.44 -4.39
CA LYS A 72 21.47 -12.97 -4.34
C LYS A 72 20.32 -12.48 -3.47
N PHE A 73 19.26 -13.27 -3.32
CA PHE A 73 18.04 -12.87 -2.64
C PHE A 73 17.29 -14.08 -2.11
N THR A 74 16.37 -13.86 -1.18
CA THR A 74 15.43 -14.90 -0.75
C THR A 74 14.04 -14.53 -1.23
N LEU A 75 13.41 -15.45 -1.95
CA LEU A 75 12.01 -15.34 -2.33
C LEU A 75 11.19 -15.92 -1.18
N VAL A 76 10.24 -15.13 -0.68
CA VAL A 76 9.35 -15.51 0.41
C VAL A 76 7.95 -15.61 -0.15
N TYR A 77 7.33 -16.77 -0.01
CA TYR A 77 5.92 -16.99 -0.35
C TYR A 77 5.10 -17.11 0.94
N ILE A 78 3.98 -16.39 1.01
CA ILE A 78 3.06 -16.46 2.16
C ILE A 78 2.00 -17.51 1.86
N LYS A 79 1.93 -18.57 2.69
CA LYS A 79 0.91 -19.61 2.50
C LYS A 79 -0.47 -19.06 2.83
N ASN A 80 -1.46 -19.43 2.02
CA ASN A 80 -2.83 -18.94 2.14
C ASN A 80 -2.94 -17.41 2.10
N TRP A 81 -2.04 -16.73 1.36
CA TRP A 81 -2.01 -15.27 1.27
C TRP A 81 -3.37 -14.65 0.97
N GLU A 82 -4.11 -15.25 0.03
CA GLU A 82 -5.45 -14.80 -0.39
C GLU A 82 -6.41 -14.67 0.81
N ARG A 83 -6.39 -15.62 1.75
CA ARG A 83 -7.26 -15.60 2.94
C ARG A 83 -7.04 -14.37 3.82
N TYR A 84 -5.83 -13.81 3.83
CA TYR A 84 -5.52 -12.62 4.60
C TYR A 84 -5.90 -11.32 3.88
N GLN A 85 -6.10 -11.38 2.56
CA GLN A 85 -6.47 -10.21 1.75
C GLN A 85 -7.98 -10.06 1.61
N HIS A 86 -8.70 -11.17 1.59
CA HIS A 86 -10.15 -11.15 1.61
C HIS A 86 -10.62 -10.75 3.01
N VAL A 87 -11.12 -9.53 3.13
CA VAL A 87 -12.03 -9.17 4.21
C VAL A 87 -13.23 -10.10 4.05
N TRP A 88 -13.40 -11.01 4.99
CA TRP A 88 -14.41 -12.05 4.98
C TRP A 88 -15.77 -11.51 4.52
N ASP A 89 -16.26 -11.97 3.36
CA ASP A 89 -17.62 -11.75 2.86
C ASP A 89 -18.64 -12.56 3.71
N ALA A 90 -18.71 -12.28 5.01
CA ALA A 90 -19.92 -12.57 5.78
C ALA A 90 -20.85 -11.35 5.63
N GLY A 91 -21.48 -11.23 4.46
CA GLY A 91 -22.69 -10.42 4.31
C GLY A 91 -22.56 -8.92 4.60
N GLY A 92 -21.45 -8.28 4.23
CA GLY A 92 -21.33 -6.83 4.34
C GLY A 92 -20.16 -6.31 3.55
N THR A 93 -20.44 -5.63 2.45
CA THR A 93 -19.48 -4.81 1.71
C THR A 93 -18.85 -3.80 2.67
N VAL A 94 -17.70 -4.13 3.25
CA VAL A 94 -16.88 -3.15 3.93
C VAL A 94 -16.21 -2.33 2.84
N SER A 95 -16.92 -1.30 2.40
CA SER A 95 -16.37 -0.24 1.57
C SER A 95 -15.04 0.23 2.18
N ARG A 96 -14.08 0.56 1.32
CA ARG A 96 -12.77 1.15 1.66
C ARG A 96 -12.87 2.26 2.73
N THR A 97 -14.02 2.93 2.80
CA THR A 97 -14.39 3.94 3.81
C THR A 97 -14.44 3.44 5.25
N GLN A 98 -14.69 2.15 5.52
CA GLN A 98 -14.81 1.68 6.91
C GLN A 98 -13.43 1.46 7.56
N VAL A 99 -12.43 1.00 6.79
CA VAL A 99 -11.03 0.90 7.25
C VAL A 99 -10.47 2.29 7.57
N GLU A 100 -10.75 3.28 6.71
CA GLU A 100 -10.38 4.69 6.93
C GLU A 100 -10.95 5.24 8.25
N ARG A 101 -12.16 4.82 8.64
CA ARG A 101 -12.85 5.25 9.85
C ARG A 101 -12.22 4.71 11.15
N TRP A 102 -11.68 3.48 11.12
CA TRP A 102 -10.96 2.91 12.27
C TRP A 102 -9.58 3.56 12.48
N VAL A 103 -8.85 3.84 11.39
CA VAL A 103 -7.55 4.52 11.43
C VAL A 103 -7.68 5.98 11.90
N GLY A 104 -8.74 6.67 11.50
CA GLY A 104 -9.01 8.05 11.93
C GLY A 104 -9.27 8.22 13.43
N THR A 105 -9.73 7.18 14.13
CA THR A 105 -10.00 7.24 15.57
C THR A 105 -8.71 7.10 16.40
N TYR A 106 -7.75 6.28 15.95
CA TYR A 106 -6.47 6.07 16.66
C TYR A 106 -5.59 7.34 16.67
N ASN A 107 -5.63 8.12 15.59
CA ASN A 107 -4.87 9.36 15.48
C ASN A 107 -5.42 10.51 16.35
N LYS A 108 -6.63 10.38 16.91
CA LYS A 108 -7.22 11.42 17.77
C LYS A 108 -6.85 11.25 19.25
N ALA A 109 -6.34 10.09 19.65
CA ALA A 109 -6.02 9.77 21.05
C ALA A 109 -4.59 10.18 21.49
N ASN A 110 -3.70 10.56 20.56
CA ASN A 110 -2.28 10.79 20.85
C ASN A 110 -1.81 12.25 20.70
N ASN A 111 -2.73 13.24 20.72
CA ASN A 111 -2.31 14.64 20.85
C ASN A 111 -1.95 14.95 22.31
N THR A 112 -0.75 14.55 22.70
CA THR A 112 0.02 15.19 23.77
C THR A 112 1.35 15.61 23.17
N ASP A 113 1.62 16.90 23.30
CA ASP A 113 2.67 17.66 22.62
C ASP A 113 4.10 17.12 22.73
N ASN A 114 4.90 17.54 21.74
CA ASN A 114 6.37 17.65 21.73
C ASN A 114 7.21 16.37 21.73
N VAL A 115 7.85 16.05 20.58
CA VAL A 115 9.32 15.99 20.49
C VAL A 115 9.78 16.41 19.08
N LYS A 116 10.86 17.19 19.11
CA LYS A 116 11.63 17.85 18.05
C LYS A 116 11.82 17.06 16.76
N ASN A 117 11.75 17.86 15.69
CA ASN A 117 11.91 17.55 14.29
C ASN A 117 13.36 17.14 13.98
N ASP A 118 13.64 15.84 13.95
CA ASP A 118 14.83 15.31 13.27
C ASP A 118 14.41 14.88 11.86
N SER A 119 14.75 15.75 10.91
CA SER A 119 14.59 15.58 9.48
C SER A 119 15.32 14.32 8.99
N CYS A 120 14.59 13.23 8.80
CA CYS A 120 15.03 12.11 7.97
C CYS A 120 14.37 12.23 6.60
N ASN A 121 15.18 12.74 5.68
CA ASN A 121 14.93 13.00 4.27
C ASN A 121 14.10 11.89 3.60
N VAL A 122 12.87 12.24 3.20
CA VAL A 122 11.93 11.38 2.46
C VAL A 122 12.12 11.57 0.94
N GLU A 123 13.32 11.94 0.49
CA GLU A 123 13.67 11.97 -0.93
C GLU A 123 13.95 10.56 -1.44
N LYS A 124 12.87 9.85 -1.82
CA LYS A 124 12.77 8.96 -3.00
C LYS A 124 11.47 8.15 -2.96
N PHE A 125 10.33 8.84 -2.93
CA PHE A 125 9.15 8.31 -3.60
C PHE A 125 9.17 8.84 -5.03
N LYS A 126 9.09 7.92 -5.99
CA LYS A 126 9.22 8.14 -7.43
C LYS A 126 8.43 9.36 -7.90
N LYS A 127 9.02 10.07 -8.86
CA LYS A 127 8.35 11.00 -9.78
C LYS A 127 7.19 10.25 -10.45
N LEU A 128 6.03 10.26 -9.80
CA LEU A 128 4.74 10.08 -10.46
C LEU A 128 4.50 11.43 -11.12
N GLU A 129 4.40 11.47 -12.45
CA GLU A 129 3.87 12.65 -13.11
C GLU A 129 2.53 12.99 -12.45
N PRO A 130 2.31 14.25 -12.04
CA PRO A 130 1.09 14.63 -11.35
C PRO A 130 -0.08 14.33 -12.30
N GLN A 131 -0.90 13.34 -11.94
CA GLN A 131 -2.20 13.17 -12.55
C GLN A 131 -2.93 14.50 -12.38
N PRO A 132 -3.44 15.11 -13.45
CA PRO A 132 -4.01 16.44 -13.38
C PRO A 132 -5.09 16.43 -12.29
N GLU A 133 -4.94 17.30 -11.29
CA GLU A 133 -5.97 17.49 -10.27
C GLU A 133 -7.31 17.72 -11.01
N PRO A 134 -8.35 16.92 -10.77
CA PRO A 134 -9.59 17.06 -11.52
C PRO A 134 -10.19 18.42 -11.19
N PHE A 135 -10.08 19.35 -12.14
CA PHE A 135 -10.73 20.64 -12.07
C PHE A 135 -11.77 20.73 -13.18
N VAL A 136 -12.87 21.41 -12.89
CA VAL A 136 -13.92 21.70 -13.87
C VAL A 136 -14.07 23.20 -13.98
N ILE A 137 -14.26 23.70 -15.20
CA ILE A 137 -14.74 25.05 -15.41
C ILE A 137 -16.25 24.96 -15.59
N TYR A 138 -17.02 25.47 -14.62
CA TYR A 138 -18.48 25.54 -14.67
C TYR A 138 -18.89 27.00 -14.50
N GLN A 139 -19.70 27.52 -15.42
CA GLN A 139 -20.16 28.92 -15.40
C GLN A 139 -19.02 29.96 -15.24
N GLY A 140 -17.90 29.74 -15.93
CA GLY A 140 -16.74 30.64 -15.89
C GLY A 140 -15.89 30.58 -14.61
N LYS A 141 -16.22 29.70 -13.66
CA LYS A 141 -15.44 29.51 -12.43
C LYS A 141 -14.67 28.19 -12.48
N ARG A 142 -13.40 28.22 -12.07
CA ARG A 142 -12.57 27.03 -11.91
C ARG A 142 -12.86 26.39 -10.54
N ILE A 143 -13.45 25.21 -10.56
CA ILE A 143 -13.82 24.44 -9.39
C ILE A 143 -12.78 23.34 -9.20
N THR A 144 -12.10 23.37 -8.06
CA THR A 144 -11.08 22.39 -7.64
C THR A 144 -11.44 21.69 -6.33
N ASN A 145 -12.45 22.19 -5.62
CA ASN A 145 -12.90 21.62 -4.35
C ASN A 145 -13.67 20.31 -4.61
N ILE A 146 -13.19 19.21 -4.01
CA ILE A 146 -13.74 17.87 -4.22
C ILE A 146 -15.20 17.76 -3.77
N ALA A 147 -15.61 18.44 -2.69
CA ALA A 147 -16.99 18.40 -2.21
C ALA A 147 -17.95 19.09 -3.19
N GLU A 148 -17.50 20.19 -3.78
CA GLU A 148 -18.27 20.96 -4.76
C GLU A 148 -18.43 20.20 -6.08
N LEU A 149 -17.38 19.50 -6.54
CA LEU A 149 -17.45 18.62 -7.71
C LEU A 149 -18.43 17.44 -7.51
N ILE A 150 -18.44 16.83 -6.32
CA ILE A 150 -19.38 15.74 -6.00
C ILE A 150 -20.83 16.23 -6.03
N GLN A 151 -21.08 17.46 -5.56
CA GLN A 151 -22.42 18.06 -5.57
C GLN A 151 -22.90 18.34 -7.00
N LEU A 152 -22.06 18.94 -7.84
CA LEU A 152 -22.38 19.20 -9.25
C LEU A 152 -22.62 17.91 -10.04
N LYS A 153 -21.88 16.83 -9.72
CA LYS A 153 -22.12 15.51 -10.31
C LYS A 153 -23.47 14.93 -9.91
N LYS A 154 -23.85 15.06 -8.63
CA LYS A 154 -25.18 14.62 -8.13
C LYS A 154 -26.32 15.39 -8.80
N GLU A 155 -26.09 16.67 -9.09
CA GLU A 155 -27.05 17.54 -9.78
C GLU A 155 -27.06 17.33 -11.32
N GLY A 156 -26.22 16.44 -11.85
CA GLY A 156 -26.16 16.14 -13.29
C GLY A 156 -25.54 17.24 -14.13
N LYS A 157 -24.92 18.25 -13.51
CA LYS A 157 -24.35 19.44 -14.17
C LYS A 157 -22.97 19.21 -14.76
N ILE A 158 -22.30 18.12 -14.38
CA ILE A 158 -20.99 17.73 -14.89
C ILE A 158 -20.95 16.21 -15.09
N TYR A 159 -20.22 15.75 -16.10
CA TYR A 159 -19.96 14.33 -16.34
C TYR A 159 -18.46 14.07 -16.54
N TYR A 160 -18.05 12.83 -16.29
CA TYR A 160 -16.67 12.40 -16.49
C TYR A 160 -16.56 11.65 -17.81
N ASP A 161 -15.71 12.14 -18.70
CA ASP A 161 -15.36 11.46 -19.94
C ASP A 161 -14.19 10.50 -19.70
N SER A 162 -14.47 9.20 -19.74
CA SER A 162 -13.48 8.16 -19.54
C SER A 162 -12.44 8.05 -20.67
N LYS A 163 -12.71 8.59 -21.86
CA LYS A 163 -11.74 8.58 -22.98
C LYS A 163 -10.68 9.66 -22.83
N ASN A 164 -11.07 10.81 -22.29
CA ASN A 164 -10.21 11.98 -22.15
C ASN A 164 -9.74 12.21 -20.70
N GLU A 165 -10.19 11.37 -19.77
CA GLU A 165 -9.91 11.44 -18.34
C GLU A 165 -10.19 12.83 -17.74
N LYS A 166 -11.23 13.50 -18.26
CA LYS A 166 -11.57 14.88 -17.93
C LYS A 166 -13.04 15.03 -17.60
N TRP A 167 -13.33 16.00 -16.75
CA TRP A 167 -14.67 16.38 -16.38
C TRP A 167 -15.16 17.52 -17.28
N TYR A 168 -16.38 17.37 -17.80
CA TYR A 168 -17.02 18.35 -18.67
C TYR A 168 -18.33 18.85 -18.04
N PRO A 169 -18.67 20.14 -18.22
CA PRO A 169 -20.00 20.63 -17.91
C PRO A 169 -21.04 19.97 -18.82
N GLN A 170 -22.19 19.67 -18.27
CA GLN A 170 -23.37 19.25 -19.01
C GLN A 170 -24.29 20.47 -19.11
N GLU A 171 -24.69 20.82 -20.34
CA GLU A 171 -25.64 21.92 -20.61
C GLU A 171 -27.03 21.64 -20.02
#